data_AF-A0A1B2EKM0-F1
#
_entry.id   AF-A0A1B2EKM0-F1
#
_cell.length_a   1.000
_cell.length_b   1.000
_cell.length_c   1.000
_cell.angle_alpha   90.00
_cell.angle_beta   90.00
_cell.angle_gamma   90.00
#
_symmetry.space_group_name_H-M   'P 1'
#
loop_
_entity.id
_entity.type
_entity.pdbx_description
1 polymer ?
#
loop_
_entity_poly.entity_id
_entity_poly.type
_entity_poly.pdbx_seq_one_letter_code
_entity_poly.pdbx_strand_id
1 'polypeptide(L)'
;MSDERLVEWLKKDLHKSEHGPSDESLTELVNDAKRLIKLYLERPTRLRPSAVTRELNALARGFEKATKAAEKLGNQGLLMIVAMSEVNQDSGDLDMRPHILYLQRMAYLSRKAAEVSQQHSRSARDHKGGPTPTQELRELVSALMLTYQEVLGIRPIHTVDKISFLAERGFTGFVKEALRLYAPEGVVFEGRLIDKVVEEKLPIRDLKYFDPPLLP
;
A
#
# COMPACT_ATOMS: atom_id res chain seq x y z
N MET A 1 16.78 -17.04 5.13
CA MET A 1 15.82 -18.00 5.71
C MET A 1 14.41 -17.89 5.15
N SER A 2 13.67 -16.76 5.26
CA SER A 2 12.32 -16.67 4.67
C SER A 2 12.32 -16.53 3.14
N ASP A 3 13.26 -15.74 2.60
CA ASP A 3 13.37 -15.48 1.15
C ASP A 3 13.75 -16.75 0.36
N GLU A 4 14.72 -17.52 0.86
CA GLU A 4 15.13 -18.82 0.27
C GLU A 4 13.97 -19.83 0.23
N ARG A 5 13.10 -19.83 1.24
CA ARG A 5 11.95 -20.74 1.30
C ARG A 5 10.93 -20.45 0.20
N LEU A 6 10.66 -19.18 -0.11
CA LEU A 6 9.73 -18.81 -1.17
C LEU A 6 10.32 -19.11 -2.55
N VAL A 7 11.62 -18.87 -2.74
CA VAL A 7 12.33 -19.25 -3.98
C VAL A 7 12.30 -20.76 -4.19
N GLU A 8 12.64 -21.57 -3.18
CA GLU A 8 12.57 -23.03 -3.27
C GLU A 8 11.15 -23.55 -3.55
N TRP A 9 10.14 -22.92 -2.95
CA TRP A 9 8.74 -23.24 -3.23
C TRP A 9 8.39 -22.94 -4.69
N LEU A 10 8.72 -21.75 -5.19
CA LEU A 10 8.48 -21.36 -6.59
C LEU A 10 9.21 -22.28 -7.58
N LYS A 11 10.45 -22.67 -7.28
CA LYS A 11 11.22 -23.64 -8.08
C LYS A 11 10.48 -24.97 -8.19
N LYS A 12 9.96 -25.50 -7.08
CA LYS A 12 9.20 -26.77 -7.07
C LYS A 12 7.87 -26.66 -7.82
N ASP A 13 7.17 -25.54 -7.68
CA ASP A 13 5.86 -25.33 -8.31
C ASP A 13 5.99 -25.13 -9.84
N LEU A 14 6.99 -24.36 -10.28
CA LEU A 14 7.21 -24.01 -11.69
C LEU A 14 8.11 -24.99 -12.45
N HIS A 15 8.61 -26.03 -11.78
CA HIS A 15 9.58 -27.01 -12.31
C HIS A 15 9.12 -27.73 -13.58
N LYS A 16 7.81 -27.78 -13.86
CA LYS A 16 7.21 -28.50 -15.00
C LYS A 16 7.13 -27.68 -16.30
N SER A 17 7.64 -26.45 -16.33
CA SER A 17 7.70 -25.66 -17.55
C SER A 17 9.03 -25.89 -18.27
N GLU A 18 9.00 -26.27 -19.55
CA GLU A 18 10.20 -26.49 -20.39
C GLU A 18 11.14 -25.26 -20.46
N HIS A 19 10.62 -24.09 -20.10
CA HIS A 19 11.33 -22.81 -19.97
C HIS A 19 11.00 -22.17 -18.61
N GLY A 20 11.34 -22.86 -17.53
CA GLY A 20 11.17 -22.33 -16.17
C GLY A 20 11.87 -20.99 -15.98
N PRO A 21 11.32 -20.10 -15.14
CA PRO A 21 11.92 -18.78 -14.90
C PRO A 21 13.31 -18.91 -14.28
N SER A 22 14.19 -17.96 -14.60
CA SER A 22 15.55 -17.92 -14.08
C SER A 22 15.59 -17.73 -12.56
N ASP A 23 16.66 -18.18 -11.91
CA ASP A 23 16.89 -17.95 -10.48
C ASP A 23 16.91 -16.45 -10.13
N GLU A 24 17.37 -15.62 -11.06
CA GLU A 24 17.38 -14.16 -10.94
C GLU A 24 15.96 -13.60 -10.93
N SER A 25 15.11 -14.02 -11.88
CA SER A 25 13.70 -13.63 -11.95
C SER A 25 12.91 -14.10 -10.71
N LEU A 26 13.19 -15.30 -10.20
CA LEU A 26 12.59 -15.78 -8.96
C LEU A 26 13.00 -14.94 -7.75
N THR A 27 14.27 -14.55 -7.68
CA THR A 27 14.80 -13.70 -6.60
C THR A 27 14.22 -12.29 -6.68
N GLU A 28 14.12 -11.73 -7.87
CA GLU A 28 13.49 -10.42 -8.13
C GLU A 28 12.03 -10.41 -7.69
N LEU A 29 11.25 -11.43 -8.09
CA LEU A 29 9.86 -11.57 -7.70
C LEU A 29 9.68 -11.62 -6.17
N VAL A 30 10.56 -12.34 -5.47
CA VAL A 30 10.52 -12.44 -4.00
C VAL A 30 10.81 -11.09 -3.35
N ASN A 31 11.82 -10.37 -3.83
CA ASN A 31 12.17 -9.04 -3.33
C ASN A 31 11.02 -8.04 -3.53
N ASP A 32 10.40 -8.06 -4.70
CA ASP A 32 9.25 -7.20 -4.99
C ASP A 32 8.02 -7.59 -4.19
N ALA A 33 7.74 -8.88 -4.01
CA ALA A 33 6.64 -9.35 -3.19
C ALA A 33 6.78 -8.87 -1.74
N LYS A 34 7.96 -9.05 -1.15
CA LYS A 34 8.28 -8.57 0.19
C LYS A 34 8.09 -7.05 0.32
N ARG A 35 8.60 -6.29 -0.65
CA ARG A 35 8.45 -4.83 -0.70
C ARG A 35 6.98 -4.42 -0.81
N LEU A 36 6.21 -5.05 -1.70
CA LEU A 36 4.80 -4.74 -1.93
C LEU A 36 3.94 -5.08 -0.71
N ILE A 37 4.13 -6.25 -0.11
CA ILE A 37 3.41 -6.68 1.10
C ILE A 37 3.65 -5.68 2.22
N LYS A 38 4.91 -5.30 2.47
CA LYS A 38 5.26 -4.28 3.45
C LYS A 38 4.58 -2.94 3.14
N LEU A 39 4.70 -2.47 1.90
CA LEU A 39 4.13 -1.20 1.46
C LEU A 39 2.60 -1.13 1.52
N TYR A 40 1.89 -2.26 1.41
CA TYR A 40 0.43 -2.28 1.41
C TYR A 40 -0.15 -2.61 2.79
N LEU A 41 0.53 -3.43 3.60
CA LEU A 41 0.03 -3.86 4.91
C LEU A 41 0.58 -3.04 6.09
N GLU A 42 1.73 -2.37 5.94
CA GLU A 42 2.23 -1.41 6.94
C GLU A 42 1.80 0.04 6.63
N ARG A 43 0.88 0.23 5.67
CA ARG A 43 0.35 1.57 5.39
C ARG A 43 -0.27 2.14 6.66
N PRO A 44 0.06 3.39 7.04
CA PRO A 44 -0.71 4.07 8.08
C PRO A 44 -2.17 4.09 7.63
N THR A 45 -3.05 3.79 8.57
CA THR A 45 -4.48 3.58 8.34
C THR A 45 -5.01 4.72 7.48
N ARG A 46 -5.45 4.40 6.25
CA ARG A 46 -5.91 5.43 5.31
C ARG A 46 -7.13 6.13 5.92
N LEU A 47 -6.99 7.42 6.20
CA LEU A 47 -8.11 8.25 6.62
C LEU A 47 -9.14 8.29 5.49
N ARG A 48 -10.42 8.21 5.85
CA ARG A 48 -11.53 8.39 4.90
C ARG A 48 -11.41 9.78 4.27
N PRO A 49 -11.83 10.02 3.01
CA PRO A 49 -11.76 11.35 2.40
C PRO A 49 -12.38 12.45 3.27
N SER A 50 -13.48 12.17 3.98
CA SER A 50 -14.10 13.09 4.94
C SER A 50 -13.23 13.37 6.18
N ALA A 51 -12.55 12.34 6.70
CA ALA A 51 -11.60 12.49 7.81
C ALA A 51 -10.35 13.24 7.35
N VAL A 52 -9.81 12.93 6.16
CA VAL A 52 -8.73 13.69 5.50
C VAL A 52 -9.12 15.16 5.35
N THR A 53 -10.30 15.46 4.81
CA THR A 53 -10.83 16.82 4.69
C THR A 53 -10.93 17.50 6.07
N ARG A 54 -11.39 16.79 7.10
CA ARG A 54 -11.46 17.32 8.47
C ARG A 54 -10.08 17.66 9.03
N GLU A 55 -9.13 16.75 8.93
CA GLU A 55 -7.77 16.95 9.43
C GLU A 55 -7.04 18.07 8.66
N LEU A 56 -7.17 18.13 7.33
CA LEU A 56 -6.61 19.20 6.51
C LEU A 56 -7.22 20.58 6.86
N ASN A 57 -8.52 20.64 7.13
CA ASN A 57 -9.17 21.86 7.61
C ASN A 57 -8.77 22.24 9.04
N ALA A 58 -8.49 21.27 9.91
CA ALA A 58 -7.94 21.52 11.24
C ALA A 58 -6.51 22.09 11.14
N LEU A 59 -5.69 21.50 10.26
CA LEU A 59 -4.33 21.92 9.98
C LEU A 59 -4.27 23.35 9.43
N ALA A 60 -5.12 23.68 8.45
CA ALA A 60 -5.22 25.04 7.90
C ALA A 60 -5.54 26.08 8.99
N ARG A 61 -6.51 25.79 9.86
CA ARG A 61 -6.85 26.65 11.02
C ARG A 61 -5.70 26.78 12.00
N GLY A 62 -4.91 25.72 12.20
CA GLY A 62 -3.69 25.74 13.01
C GLY A 62 -2.66 26.71 12.44
N PHE A 63 -2.36 26.61 11.15
CA PHE A 63 -1.43 27.51 10.47
C PHE A 63 -1.89 28.97 10.48
N GLU A 64 -3.18 29.24 10.31
CA GLU A 64 -3.72 30.61 10.42
C GLU A 64 -3.57 31.20 11.83
N LYS A 65 -3.79 30.38 12.86
CA LYS A 65 -3.57 30.81 14.25
C LYS A 65 -2.09 31.09 14.51
N ALA A 66 -1.20 30.22 14.04
CA ALA A 66 0.24 30.40 14.15
C ALA A 66 0.71 31.66 13.41
N THR A 67 0.19 31.90 12.20
CA THR A 67 0.46 33.11 11.42
C THR A 67 0.09 34.37 12.20
N LYS A 68 -1.14 34.44 12.75
CA LYS A 68 -1.58 35.59 13.55
C LYS A 68 -0.76 35.80 14.82
N ALA A 69 -0.31 34.72 15.45
CA ALA A 69 0.58 34.80 16.61
C ALA A 69 1.95 35.35 16.20
N ALA A 70 2.53 34.86 15.11
CA ALA A 70 3.80 35.33 14.57
C ALA A 70 3.75 36.81 14.16
N GLU A 71 2.66 37.25 13.51
CA GLU A 71 2.44 38.67 13.17
C GLU A 71 2.36 39.56 14.43
N LYS A 72 1.63 39.11 15.46
CA LYS A 72 1.51 39.85 16.72
C LYS A 72 2.85 39.97 17.45
N LEU A 73 3.60 38.87 17.55
CA LEU A 73 4.94 38.86 18.12
C LEU A 73 5.89 39.73 17.29
N GLY A 74 5.70 39.71 15.96
CA GLY A 74 6.25 40.63 14.98
C GLY A 74 6.17 42.08 15.38
N ASN A 75 4.94 42.55 15.50
CA ASN A 75 4.65 43.95 15.76
C ASN A 75 5.07 44.42 17.16
N GLN A 76 5.34 43.50 18.09
CA GLN A 76 5.77 43.81 19.46
C GLN A 76 7.29 43.78 19.64
N GLY A 77 8.08 43.47 18.60
CA GLY A 77 9.53 43.32 18.72
C GLY A 77 9.97 42.11 19.56
N LEU A 78 9.03 41.24 19.95
CA LEU A 78 9.30 40.02 20.74
C LEU A 78 9.67 38.82 19.84
N LEU A 79 9.82 39.04 18.54
CA LEU A 79 10.25 38.01 17.58
C LEU A 79 11.63 37.44 17.90
N MET A 80 12.53 38.24 18.47
CA MET A 80 13.87 37.77 18.81
C MET A 80 13.82 36.63 19.84
N ILE A 81 12.80 36.58 20.71
CA ILE A 81 12.62 35.48 21.68
C ILE A 81 12.25 34.17 20.97
N VAL A 82 11.44 34.24 19.91
CA VAL A 82 11.07 33.07 19.09
C VAL A 82 12.24 32.63 18.23
N ALA A 83 12.95 33.57 17.61
CA ALA A 83 14.17 33.30 16.86
C ALA A 83 15.27 32.68 17.73
N MET A 84 15.45 33.14 18.98
CA MET A 84 16.40 32.56 19.95
C MET A 84 16.00 31.16 20.44
N SER A 85 14.74 30.73 20.26
CA SER A 85 14.32 29.35 20.55
C SER A 85 14.71 28.37 19.45
N GLU A 86 14.95 28.87 18.23
CA GLU A 86 15.67 28.11 17.22
C GLU A 86 17.16 28.22 17.58
N VAL A 87 17.86 27.08 17.60
CA VAL A 87 19.24 26.94 18.11
C VAL A 87 20.26 27.60 17.15
N ASN A 88 20.08 28.88 16.81
CA ASN A 88 20.95 29.65 15.92
C ASN A 88 21.35 30.97 16.59
N GLN A 89 22.66 31.13 16.81
CA GLN A 89 23.26 32.22 17.58
C GLN A 89 23.30 33.57 16.83
N ASP A 90 22.94 33.62 15.55
CA ASP A 90 23.01 34.82 14.71
C ASP A 90 21.62 35.46 14.48
N SER A 91 20.86 35.68 15.56
CA SER A 91 19.46 36.11 15.51
C SER A 91 19.25 37.63 15.32
N GLY A 92 20.29 38.39 15.00
CA GLY A 92 20.24 39.85 14.92
C GLY A 92 19.41 40.39 13.76
N ASP A 93 19.30 39.64 12.65
CA ASP A 93 18.69 40.07 11.38
C ASP A 93 17.69 39.04 10.80
N LEU A 94 17.04 38.24 11.65
CA LEU A 94 16.06 37.25 11.19
C LEU A 94 14.78 37.93 10.66
N ASP A 95 14.71 38.11 9.35
CA ASP A 95 13.48 38.47 8.65
C ASP A 95 12.48 37.30 8.77
N MET A 96 11.40 37.53 9.52
CA MET A 96 10.35 36.53 9.77
C MET A 96 9.20 36.60 8.75
N ARG A 97 9.21 37.56 7.82
CA ARG A 97 8.23 37.62 6.72
C ARG A 97 8.20 36.34 5.88
N PRO A 98 9.34 35.70 5.54
CA PRO A 98 9.36 34.39 4.87
C PRO A 98 8.64 33.30 5.67
N HIS A 99 8.78 33.27 7.00
CA HIS A 99 8.13 32.29 7.86
C HIS A 99 6.61 32.51 7.95
N ILE A 100 6.17 33.76 8.08
CA ILE A 100 4.75 34.14 8.05
C ILE A 100 4.15 33.76 6.68
N LEU A 101 4.83 34.09 5.58
CA LEU A 101 4.41 33.72 4.22
C LEU A 101 4.36 32.21 4.03
N TYR A 102 5.31 31.47 4.59
CA TYR A 102 5.32 30.02 4.56
C TYR A 102 4.09 29.43 5.28
N LEU A 103 3.77 29.91 6.49
CA LEU A 103 2.59 29.47 7.24
C LEU A 103 1.28 29.80 6.49
N GLN A 104 1.18 30.99 5.89
CA GLN A 104 0.04 31.38 5.06
C GLN A 104 -0.10 30.47 3.83
N ARG A 105 1.02 30.16 3.16
CA ARG A 105 1.04 29.24 2.01
C ARG A 105 0.60 27.83 2.41
N MET A 106 1.07 27.32 3.54
CA MET A 106 0.68 26.01 4.04
C MET A 106 -0.81 25.97 4.40
N ALA A 107 -1.35 27.01 5.04
CA ALA A 107 -2.79 27.13 5.29
C ALA A 107 -3.61 27.06 3.98
N TYR A 108 -3.20 27.80 2.95
CA TYR A 108 -3.85 27.79 1.65
C TYR A 108 -3.81 26.41 0.99
N LEU A 109 -2.63 25.78 0.94
CA LEU A 109 -2.45 24.46 0.33
C LEU A 109 -3.26 23.38 1.07
N SER A 110 -3.30 23.42 2.40
CA SER A 110 -4.13 22.50 3.19
C SER A 110 -5.62 22.64 2.88
N ARG A 111 -6.14 23.86 2.71
CA ARG A 111 -7.54 24.09 2.29
C ARG A 111 -7.81 23.54 0.90
N LYS A 112 -6.91 23.79 -0.07
CA LYS A 112 -7.03 23.26 -1.43
C LYS A 112 -7.01 21.74 -1.47
N ALA A 113 -6.14 21.11 -0.69
CA ALA A 113 -6.12 19.66 -0.54
C ALA A 113 -7.42 19.13 0.10
N ALA A 114 -7.99 19.87 1.06
CA ALA A 114 -9.27 19.51 1.68
C ALA A 114 -10.44 19.55 0.68
N GLU A 115 -10.47 20.56 -0.20
CA GLU A 115 -11.44 20.69 -1.31
C GLU A 115 -11.34 19.51 -2.28
N VAL A 116 -10.12 19.16 -2.71
CA VAL A 116 -9.89 18.01 -3.60
C VAL A 116 -10.32 16.70 -2.93
N SER A 117 -9.93 16.48 -1.67
CA SER A 117 -10.36 15.30 -0.89
C SER A 117 -11.89 15.20 -0.77
N GLN A 118 -12.57 16.34 -0.60
CA GLN A 118 -14.03 16.38 -0.54
C GLN A 118 -14.69 16.00 -1.87
N GLN A 119 -14.10 16.37 -3.00
CA GLN A 119 -14.58 15.97 -4.33
C GLN A 119 -14.45 14.45 -4.55
N HIS A 120 -13.37 13.84 -4.07
CA HIS A 120 -13.18 12.40 -4.11
C HIS A 120 -14.14 11.62 -3.19
N SER A 121 -14.70 12.25 -2.15
CA SER A 121 -15.68 11.61 -1.26
C SER A 121 -17.02 11.27 -1.93
N ARG A 122 -17.30 11.75 -3.16
CA ARG A 122 -18.62 11.60 -3.81
C ARG A 122 -18.86 10.25 -4.48
N SER A 123 -17.86 9.37 -4.61
CA SER A 123 -18.13 8.01 -5.08
C SER A 123 -18.77 7.19 -3.96
N ALA A 124 -20.06 6.86 -4.12
CA ALA A 124 -20.89 6.10 -3.18
C ALA A 124 -20.31 4.76 -2.68
N ARG A 125 -19.21 4.26 -3.27
CA ARG A 125 -18.47 3.08 -2.77
C ARG A 125 -17.70 3.34 -1.47
N ASP A 126 -17.32 4.58 -1.16
CA ASP A 126 -16.54 4.92 0.05
C ASP A 126 -17.41 5.19 1.29
N HIS A 127 -18.74 5.22 1.13
CA HIS A 127 -19.66 5.73 2.15
C HIS A 127 -20.11 4.72 3.23
N LYS A 128 -19.88 3.41 3.06
CA LYS A 128 -20.38 2.39 4.02
C LYS A 128 -19.33 1.66 4.87
N GLY A 129 -18.05 1.91 4.62
CA GLY A 129 -16.94 1.42 5.42
C GLY A 129 -15.69 2.00 4.80
N GLY A 130 -14.69 2.35 5.59
CA GLY A 130 -13.36 2.56 5.01
C GLY A 130 -12.91 1.30 4.22
N PRO A 131 -11.71 1.29 3.63
CA PRO A 131 -11.22 0.06 3.02
C PRO A 131 -11.42 -1.08 4.00
N THR A 132 -12.30 -2.01 3.64
CA THR A 132 -12.46 -3.27 4.37
C THR A 132 -11.09 -3.96 4.24
N PRO A 133 -10.63 -4.80 5.18
CA PRO A 133 -9.39 -5.59 5.00
C PRO A 133 -9.30 -6.28 3.62
N THR A 134 -10.45 -6.55 3.02
CA THR A 134 -10.63 -7.02 1.64
C THR A 134 -10.12 -6.06 0.55
N GLN A 135 -10.20 -4.73 0.69
CA GLN A 135 -9.75 -3.77 -0.32
C GLN A 135 -8.23 -3.66 -0.37
N GLU A 136 -7.55 -3.58 0.77
CA GLU A 136 -6.08 -3.56 0.82
C GLU A 136 -5.51 -4.87 0.27
N LEU A 137 -6.13 -6.00 0.63
CA LEU A 137 -5.82 -7.30 0.05
C LEU A 137 -6.08 -7.33 -1.47
N ARG A 138 -7.18 -6.76 -1.96
CA ARG A 138 -7.48 -6.67 -3.41
C ARG A 138 -6.45 -5.84 -4.18
N GLU A 139 -6.03 -4.69 -3.63
CA GLU A 139 -5.00 -3.86 -4.26
C GLU A 139 -3.64 -4.57 -4.24
N LEU A 140 -3.28 -5.18 -3.10
CA LEU A 140 -2.05 -5.96 -2.97
C LEU A 140 -2.00 -7.15 -3.93
N VAL A 141 -3.06 -7.96 -4.00
CA VAL A 141 -3.16 -9.09 -4.94
C VAL A 141 -3.03 -8.61 -6.38
N SER A 142 -3.61 -7.45 -6.73
CA SER A 142 -3.47 -6.89 -8.08
C SER A 142 -2.02 -6.50 -8.39
N ALA A 143 -1.32 -5.88 -7.43
CA ALA A 143 0.08 -5.51 -7.60
C ALA A 143 1.01 -6.74 -7.70
N LEU A 144 0.79 -7.75 -6.85
CA LEU A 144 1.51 -9.02 -6.89
C LEU A 144 1.27 -9.75 -8.22
N MET A 145 0.04 -9.71 -8.75
CA MET A 145 -0.32 -10.33 -10.02
C MET A 145 0.41 -9.72 -11.22
N LEU A 146 0.46 -8.39 -11.29
CA LEU A 146 1.19 -7.69 -12.34
C LEU A 146 2.68 -7.98 -12.27
N THR A 147 3.26 -7.88 -11.06
CA THR A 147 4.68 -8.18 -10.82
C THR A 147 5.03 -9.63 -11.19
N TYR A 148 4.19 -10.59 -10.77
CA TYR A 148 4.36 -12.01 -11.11
C TYR A 148 4.38 -12.23 -12.62
N GLN A 149 3.47 -11.58 -13.35
CA GLN A 149 3.40 -11.70 -14.80
C GLN A 149 4.58 -11.03 -15.51
N GLU A 150 4.99 -9.84 -15.05
CA GLU A 150 6.08 -9.08 -15.64
C GLU A 150 7.43 -9.76 -15.43
N VAL A 151 7.72 -10.20 -14.20
CA VAL A 151 9.02 -10.77 -13.82
C VAL A 151 9.19 -12.20 -14.35
N LEU A 152 8.14 -13.03 -14.30
CA LEU A 152 8.24 -14.42 -14.74
C LEU A 152 7.85 -14.62 -16.21
N GLY A 153 7.18 -13.65 -16.85
CA GLY A 153 6.61 -13.82 -18.18
C GLY A 153 5.48 -14.86 -18.26
N ILE A 154 4.99 -15.33 -17.11
CA ILE A 154 3.97 -16.38 -16.99
C ILE A 154 2.63 -15.74 -16.70
N ARG A 155 1.57 -16.19 -17.40
CA ARG A 155 0.21 -15.75 -17.09
C ARG A 155 -0.21 -16.28 -15.72
N PRO A 156 -0.64 -15.42 -14.78
CA PRO A 156 -1.10 -15.86 -13.47
C PRO A 156 -2.34 -16.75 -13.62
N ILE A 157 -2.38 -17.85 -12.88
CA ILE A 157 -3.51 -18.79 -12.84
C ILE A 157 -4.02 -18.94 -11.41
N HIS A 158 -5.34 -19.03 -11.26
CA HIS A 158 -5.96 -19.42 -10.01
C HIS A 158 -6.12 -20.95 -9.97
N THR A 159 -5.56 -21.62 -8.97
CA THR A 159 -5.71 -23.08 -8.81
C THR A 159 -5.91 -23.44 -7.35
N VAL A 160 -7.07 -24.02 -7.04
CA VAL A 160 -7.44 -24.53 -5.72
C VAL A 160 -7.96 -25.95 -5.90
N ASP A 161 -7.40 -26.91 -5.16
CA ASP A 161 -7.99 -28.24 -5.05
C ASP A 161 -9.32 -28.15 -4.27
N LYS A 162 -10.44 -28.33 -4.97
CA LYS A 162 -11.80 -28.28 -4.41
C LYS A 162 -12.10 -29.38 -3.38
N ILE A 163 -11.29 -30.44 -3.33
CA ILE A 163 -11.49 -31.61 -2.46
C ILE A 163 -10.67 -31.46 -1.18
N SER A 164 -9.37 -31.15 -1.30
CA SER A 164 -8.49 -31.05 -0.13
C SER A 164 -8.35 -29.66 0.44
N PHE A 165 -8.59 -28.60 -0.36
CA PHE A 165 -8.23 -27.20 -0.04
C PHE A 165 -6.76 -27.01 0.40
N LEU A 166 -5.89 -28.01 0.18
CA LEU A 166 -4.53 -28.05 0.72
C LEU A 166 -3.47 -27.93 -0.37
N ALA A 167 -3.79 -28.33 -1.61
CA ALA A 167 -2.89 -28.23 -2.75
C ALA A 167 -3.24 -26.99 -3.59
N GLU A 168 -2.37 -25.98 -3.52
CA GLU A 168 -2.47 -24.74 -4.29
C GLU A 168 -1.21 -24.58 -5.15
N ARG A 169 -1.40 -24.20 -6.42
CA ARG A 169 -0.32 -24.04 -7.39
C ARG A 169 -0.44 -22.72 -8.13
N GLY A 170 0.66 -22.28 -8.72
CA GLY A 170 0.73 -21.05 -9.49
C GLY A 170 0.55 -19.80 -8.62
N PHE A 171 -0.21 -18.84 -9.13
CA PHE A 171 -0.28 -17.50 -8.53
C PHE A 171 -0.97 -17.49 -7.15
N THR A 172 -2.03 -18.28 -6.97
CA THR A 172 -2.73 -18.36 -5.66
C THR A 172 -1.80 -18.82 -4.54
N GLY A 173 -1.06 -19.92 -4.77
CA GLY A 173 -0.13 -20.47 -3.79
C GLY A 173 1.01 -19.49 -3.48
N PHE A 174 1.53 -18.80 -4.50
CA PHE A 174 2.52 -17.74 -4.32
C PHE A 174 2.01 -16.61 -3.41
N VAL A 175 0.79 -16.10 -3.63
CA VAL A 175 0.22 -15.03 -2.81
C VAL A 175 0.08 -15.46 -1.35
N LYS A 176 -0.42 -16.68 -1.09
CA LYS A 176 -0.58 -17.17 0.29
C LYS A 176 0.76 -17.38 0.98
N GLU A 177 1.73 -17.95 0.29
CA GLU A 177 3.06 -18.20 0.86
C GLU A 177 3.81 -16.88 1.11
N ALA A 178 3.71 -15.92 0.18
CA ALA A 178 4.28 -14.59 0.36
C ALA A 178 3.65 -13.84 1.55
N LEU A 179 2.32 -13.87 1.68
CA LEU A 179 1.63 -13.29 2.85
C LEU A 179 2.02 -13.98 4.15
N ARG A 180 2.11 -15.32 4.15
CA ARG A 180 2.53 -16.10 5.33
C ARG A 180 3.94 -15.74 5.79
N LEU A 181 4.84 -15.43 4.86
CA LEU A 181 6.25 -15.14 5.14
C LEU A 181 6.53 -13.66 5.45
N TYR A 182 5.74 -12.74 4.88
CA TYR A 182 6.07 -11.31 4.89
C TYR A 182 5.01 -10.40 5.47
N ALA A 183 3.81 -10.90 5.80
CA ALA A 183 2.82 -10.07 6.48
C ALA A 183 3.36 -9.61 7.84
N PRO A 184 3.08 -8.36 8.25
CA PRO A 184 3.42 -7.87 9.58
C PRO A 184 2.79 -8.74 10.68
N GLU A 185 3.44 -8.81 11.83
CA GLU A 185 2.89 -9.52 12.99
C GLU A 185 1.48 -9.01 13.34
N GLY A 186 0.56 -9.94 13.55
CA GLY A 186 -0.86 -9.64 13.84
C GLY A 186 -1.75 -9.44 12.62
N VAL A 187 -1.20 -9.39 11.40
CA VAL A 187 -2.00 -9.35 10.16
C VAL A 187 -2.19 -10.78 9.64
N VAL A 188 -3.39 -11.34 9.85
CA VAL A 188 -3.74 -12.68 9.38
C VAL A 188 -4.93 -12.58 8.42
N PHE A 189 -4.74 -13.06 7.20
CA PHE A 189 -5.82 -13.23 6.23
C PHE A 189 -6.23 -14.69 6.18
N GLU A 190 -7.54 -14.95 6.28
CA GLU A 190 -8.06 -16.30 6.03
C GLU A 190 -7.76 -16.72 4.59
N GLY A 191 -7.27 -17.95 4.40
CA GLY A 191 -6.95 -18.47 3.06
C GLY A 191 -8.10 -18.35 2.08
N ARG A 192 -9.34 -18.57 2.54
CA ARG A 192 -10.58 -18.43 1.75
C ARG A 192 -10.83 -17.00 1.26
N LEU A 193 -10.44 -16.00 2.04
CA LEU A 193 -10.56 -14.60 1.64
C LEU A 193 -9.57 -14.26 0.53
N ILE A 194 -8.35 -14.80 0.62
CA ILE A 194 -7.33 -14.67 -0.42
C ILE A 194 -7.81 -15.32 -1.72
N ASP A 195 -8.35 -16.54 -1.64
CA ASP A 195 -8.89 -17.27 -2.80
C ASP A 195 -9.94 -16.46 -3.54
N LYS A 196 -10.93 -15.96 -2.79
CA LYS A 196 -12.00 -15.14 -3.35
C LYS A 196 -11.47 -13.88 -4.04
N VAL A 197 -10.47 -13.23 -3.46
CA VAL A 197 -9.87 -12.02 -4.05
C VAL A 197 -9.07 -12.35 -5.31
N VAL A 198 -8.35 -13.47 -5.34
CA VAL A 198 -7.61 -13.92 -6.53
C VAL A 198 -8.58 -14.33 -7.64
N GLU A 199 -9.65 -15.05 -7.30
CA GLU A 199 -10.72 -15.45 -8.24
C GLU A 199 -11.45 -14.24 -8.84
N GLU A 200 -11.69 -13.18 -8.06
CA GLU A 200 -12.25 -11.93 -8.57
C GLU A 200 -11.32 -11.20 -9.57
N LYS A 201 -10.01 -11.49 -9.54
CA LYS A 201 -8.98 -10.79 -10.34
C LYS A 201 -8.51 -11.56 -11.57
N LEU A 202 -8.68 -12.88 -11.57
CA LEU A 202 -8.30 -13.75 -12.68
C LEU A 202 -9.56 -14.35 -13.31
N PRO A 203 -9.71 -14.33 -14.65
CA PRO A 203 -10.80 -15.07 -15.28
C PRO A 203 -10.63 -16.57 -14.95
N ILE A 204 -11.68 -17.18 -14.42
CA ILE A 204 -11.72 -18.63 -14.16
C ILE A 204 -11.46 -19.35 -15.49
N ARG A 205 -10.29 -19.99 -15.60
CA ARG A 205 -10.13 -21.12 -16.53
C ARG A 205 -10.41 -22.36 -15.70
N ASP A 206 -11.57 -22.99 -15.93
CA ASP A 206 -11.75 -24.37 -15.49
C ASP A 206 -10.55 -25.16 -16.00
N LEU A 207 -9.80 -25.77 -15.08
CA LEU A 207 -8.87 -26.83 -15.44
C LEU A 207 -9.73 -27.87 -16.17
N LYS A 208 -9.59 -27.96 -17.49
CA LYS A 208 -10.05 -29.13 -18.23
C LYS A 208 -9.32 -30.29 -17.56
N TYR A 209 -10.06 -31.07 -16.77
CA TYR A 209 -9.58 -32.35 -16.29
C TYR A 209 -9.06 -33.09 -17.52
N PHE A 210 -7.75 -33.36 -17.51
CA PHE A 210 -7.19 -34.34 -18.40
C PHE A 210 -7.71 -35.67 -17.85
N ASP A 211 -8.82 -36.17 -18.39
CA ASP A 211 -9.12 -37.59 -18.21
C ASP A 211 -7.93 -38.33 -18.81
N PRO A 212 -7.15 -39.10 -18.02
CA PRO A 212 -6.15 -39.96 -18.61
C PRO A 212 -6.89 -40.91 -19.56
N PRO A 213 -6.39 -41.12 -20.79
CA PRO A 213 -7.00 -42.11 -21.67
C PRO A 213 -7.03 -43.44 -20.93
N LEU A 214 -8.20 -44.06 -20.86
CA LEU A 214 -8.34 -45.44 -20.43
C LEU A 214 -7.40 -46.25 -21.34
N LEU A 215 -6.36 -46.82 -20.74
CA LEU A 215 -5.44 -47.71 -21.44
C LEU A 215 -6.24 -48.90 -21.99
N PRO A 216 -6.02 -49.32 -23.24
CA PRO A 216 -6.56 -50.55 -23.77
C PRO A 216 -5.99 -51.79 -23.07
#